data_AF-A0A929VV34-F1
#
_entry.id   AF-A0A929VV34-F1
#
_cell.length_a   1.000
_cell.length_b   1.000
_cell.length_c   1.000
_cell.angle_alpha   90.00
_cell.angle_beta   90.00
_cell.angle_gamma   90.00
#
_symmetry.space_group_name_H-M   'P 1'
#
loop_
_entity.id
_entity.type
_entity.pdbx_description
1 polymer ?
#
loop_
_entity_poly.entity_id
_entity_poly.type
_entity_poly.pdbx_seq_one_letter_code
_entity_poly.pdbx_strand_id
1 'polypeptide(L)'
;MEYINDVYANRNEWAKHNFYPQNGMVGELVKVTPRAFIVKIMEGIYVPMAKSGLKEISYDEYVASRDNNSCGGMNERQLRINDGFDSIVGESWNHLRDMREDMKPDIISLMEKLTIDFKKSIFLPDLERSFVMYATACILEYKRQWGATLPPYVINEVLDQLTDVYQQFFHDQFTEESIERCRTNVYSYVNNSHAANIVEEYYSRVNKNYCSNS
;
A
#
# COMPACT_ATOMS: atom_id res chain seq x y z
N MET A 1 -14.10 -12.25 10.35
CA MET A 1 -13.85 -10.83 10.02
C MET A 1 -15.03 -10.04 10.56
N GLU A 2 -14.78 -8.93 11.25
CA GLU A 2 -15.84 -8.10 11.82
C GLU A 2 -16.22 -6.97 10.85
N TYR A 3 -17.52 -6.80 10.65
CA TYR A 3 -18.12 -5.78 9.80
C TYR A 3 -18.96 -4.85 10.67
N ILE A 4 -19.03 -3.57 10.32
CA ILE A 4 -19.98 -2.62 10.91
C ILE A 4 -20.74 -1.97 9.75
N ASN A 5 -22.05 -2.24 9.65
CA ASN A 5 -22.92 -1.80 8.55
C ASN A 5 -22.30 -2.01 7.16
N ASP A 6 -21.86 -3.24 6.87
CA ASP A 6 -21.28 -3.65 5.59
C ASP A 6 -19.97 -2.93 5.19
N VAL A 7 -19.45 -2.05 6.05
CA VAL A 7 -18.13 -1.44 5.90
C VAL A 7 -17.12 -2.29 6.64
N TYR A 8 -16.05 -2.66 5.92
CA TYR A 8 -14.95 -3.41 6.50
C TYR A 8 -14.27 -2.54 7.57
N ALA A 9 -14.03 -3.09 8.75
CA ALA A 9 -13.22 -2.45 9.78
C ALA A 9 -11.72 -2.46 9.35
N ASN A 10 -11.40 -1.73 8.27
CA ASN A 10 -10.10 -1.65 7.62
C ASN A 10 -9.43 -0.31 7.92
N ARG A 11 -8.30 -0.32 8.63
CA ARG A 11 -7.50 0.87 8.93
C ARG A 11 -7.31 1.85 7.74
N ASN A 12 -7.14 1.34 6.52
CA ASN A 12 -6.91 2.13 5.32
C ASN A 12 -8.14 2.89 4.84
N GLU A 13 -9.35 2.34 5.02
CA GLU A 13 -10.59 3.05 4.69
C GLU A 13 -10.87 4.14 5.72
N TRP A 14 -10.55 3.84 6.98
CA TRP A 14 -10.75 4.74 8.11
C TRP A 14 -9.77 5.92 8.10
N ALA A 15 -8.56 5.75 7.57
CA ALA A 15 -7.57 6.81 7.39
C ALA A 15 -7.96 7.84 6.32
N LYS A 16 -8.88 7.51 5.41
CA LYS A 16 -9.38 8.44 4.36
C LYS A 16 -10.36 9.46 4.92
N HIS A 17 -10.92 9.20 6.08
CA HIS A 17 -11.87 10.06 6.74
C HIS A 17 -11.21 10.67 7.98
N ASN A 18 -11.26 11.99 8.10
CA ASN A 18 -10.68 12.71 9.24
C ASN A 18 -11.59 12.56 10.48
N PHE A 19 -11.76 11.33 10.97
CA PHE A 19 -12.62 10.97 12.11
C PHE A 19 -11.98 11.26 13.46
N TYR A 20 -10.98 12.15 13.52
CA TYR A 20 -10.41 12.54 14.79
C TYR A 20 -11.46 13.28 15.60
N PRO A 21 -11.66 12.90 16.88
CA PRO A 21 -12.58 13.59 17.76
C PRO A 21 -12.26 15.09 17.80
N GLN A 22 -13.08 15.92 17.16
CA GLN A 22 -13.04 17.37 17.38
C GLN A 22 -13.59 17.67 18.78
N ASN A 23 -13.15 18.79 19.36
CA ASN A 23 -13.66 19.25 20.65
C ASN A 23 -15.19 19.26 20.65
N GLY A 24 -15.80 18.68 21.68
CA GLY A 24 -17.25 18.66 21.83
C GLY A 24 -17.99 17.56 21.05
N MET A 25 -17.31 16.68 20.30
CA MET A 25 -18.00 15.51 19.74
C MET A 25 -18.36 14.50 20.84
N VAL A 26 -19.63 14.12 20.85
CA VAL A 26 -20.20 13.11 21.75
C VAL A 26 -20.77 11.99 20.90
N GLY A 27 -20.42 10.76 21.24
CA GLY A 27 -20.87 9.57 20.53
C GLY A 27 -21.63 8.62 21.43
N GLU A 28 -22.56 7.89 20.85
CA GLU A 28 -23.33 6.84 21.52
C GLU A 28 -22.52 5.54 21.54
N LEU A 29 -22.37 4.91 22.71
CA LEU A 29 -21.73 3.60 22.81
C LEU A 29 -22.68 2.51 22.32
N VAL A 30 -22.36 1.90 21.18
CA VAL A 30 -23.24 0.91 20.52
C VAL A 30 -22.88 -0.52 20.87
N LYS A 31 -21.58 -0.82 21.03
CA LYS A 31 -21.12 -2.18 21.35
C LYS A 31 -19.83 -2.17 22.14
N VAL A 32 -19.74 -3.05 23.13
CA VAL A 32 -18.52 -3.30 23.91
C VAL A 32 -17.94 -4.65 23.51
N THR A 33 -16.68 -4.67 23.11
CA THR A 33 -15.90 -5.91 22.89
C THR A 33 -14.77 -6.00 23.92
N PRO A 34 -14.13 -7.17 24.10
CA PRO A 34 -12.99 -7.28 25.02
C PRO A 34 -11.79 -6.39 24.68
N ARG A 35 -11.67 -5.90 23.44
CA ARG A 35 -10.51 -5.14 22.96
C ARG A 35 -10.82 -3.70 22.56
N ALA A 36 -12.07 -3.38 22.25
CA ALA A 36 -12.49 -2.06 21.77
C ALA A 36 -13.98 -1.79 22.02
N PHE A 37 -14.33 -0.53 22.04
CA PHE A 37 -15.70 -0.02 22.13
C PHE A 37 -16.11 0.53 20.77
N ILE A 38 -17.29 0.20 20.29
CA ILE A 38 -17.85 0.75 19.05
C ILE A 38 -18.75 1.91 19.41
N VAL A 39 -18.38 3.11 18.98
CA VAL A 39 -19.07 4.37 19.28
C VAL A 39 -19.67 4.93 17.99
N LYS A 40 -20.96 5.24 17.97
CA LYS A 40 -21.65 5.92 16.89
C LYS A 40 -21.54 7.43 17.09
N ILE A 41 -20.87 8.09 16.16
CA ILE A 41 -20.67 9.56 16.21
C ILE A 41 -21.74 10.28 15.39
N MET A 42 -22.24 9.65 14.33
CA MET A 42 -23.32 10.16 13.48
C MET A 42 -24.06 8.97 12.85
N GLU A 43 -25.25 9.20 12.30
CA GLU A 43 -25.96 8.17 11.54
C GLU A 43 -25.08 7.61 10.42
N GLY A 44 -24.96 6.27 10.36
CA GLY A 44 -24.06 5.58 9.42
C GLY A 44 -22.57 5.62 9.77
N ILE A 45 -22.14 6.33 10.81
CA ILE A 45 -20.72 6.48 11.19
C ILE A 45 -20.47 5.94 12.59
N TYR A 46 -19.76 4.83 12.64
CA TYR A 46 -19.34 4.12 13.84
C TYR A 46 -17.82 4.23 13.95
N VAL A 47 -17.25 4.13 15.16
CA VAL A 47 -15.81 4.22 15.41
C VAL A 47 -15.38 3.24 16.50
N PRO A 48 -14.46 2.30 16.22
CA PRO A 48 -13.83 1.49 17.25
C PRO A 48 -12.80 2.32 18.01
N MET A 49 -12.97 2.41 19.32
CA MET A 49 -12.11 3.16 20.23
C MET A 49 -11.62 2.26 21.36
N ALA A 50 -10.36 2.39 21.74
CA ALA A 50 -9.86 1.75 22.96
C ALA A 50 -10.53 2.37 24.19
N LYS A 51 -10.70 1.60 25.27
CA LYS A 51 -11.30 2.09 26.52
C LYS A 51 -10.56 3.31 27.09
N SER A 52 -9.24 3.38 26.89
CA SER A 52 -8.41 4.51 27.31
C SER A 52 -8.58 5.78 26.48
N GLY A 53 -9.21 5.69 25.30
CA GLY A 53 -9.46 6.81 24.40
C GLY A 53 -10.85 7.45 24.57
N LEU A 54 -11.63 7.01 25.57
CA LEU A 54 -12.98 7.49 25.83
C LEU A 54 -13.09 8.03 27.25
N LYS A 55 -13.86 9.11 27.39
CA LYS A 55 -14.28 9.64 28.68
C LYS A 55 -15.80 9.62 28.72
N GLU A 56 -16.37 8.86 29.65
CA GLU A 56 -17.80 8.86 29.88
C GLU A 56 -18.22 10.19 30.51
N ILE A 57 -19.34 10.73 30.02
CA ILE A 57 -19.98 11.94 30.55
C ILE A 57 -21.44 11.60 30.90
N SER A 58 -21.99 12.28 31.89
CA SER A 58 -23.40 12.17 32.25
C SER A 58 -24.30 12.91 31.25
N TYR A 59 -25.58 12.58 31.24
CA TYR A 59 -26.58 13.25 30.41
C TYR A 59 -26.68 14.75 30.74
N ASP A 60 -26.60 15.12 32.02
CA ASP A 60 -26.63 16.52 32.43
C ASP A 60 -25.41 17.30 31.93
N GLU A 61 -24.23 16.67 31.87
CA GLU A 61 -23.03 17.26 31.28
C GLU A 61 -23.13 17.43 29.76
N TYR A 62 -23.78 16.48 29.07
CA TYR A 62 -24.08 16.58 27.65
C TYR A 62 -25.03 17.75 27.34
N VAL A 63 -26.14 17.85 28.08
CA VAL A 63 -27.15 18.92 27.88
C VAL A 63 -26.59 20.30 28.23
N ALA A 64 -25.69 20.37 29.22
CA ALA A 64 -25.08 21.64 29.63
C ALA A 64 -24.02 22.17 28.66
N SER A 65 -23.70 21.45 27.58
CA SER A 65 -22.64 21.79 26.60
C SER A 65 -21.35 22.27 27.27
N ARG A 66 -21.01 21.68 28.43
CA ARG A 66 -19.79 22.06 29.15
C ARG A 66 -18.59 21.66 28.30
N ASP A 67 -17.60 22.53 28.20
CA ASP A 67 -16.30 22.29 27.57
C ASP A 67 -15.50 21.23 28.36
N ASN A 68 -16.03 20.01 28.42
CA ASN A 68 -15.47 18.88 29.15
C ASN A 68 -14.46 18.10 28.29
N ASN A 69 -14.39 18.44 27.00
CA ASN A 69 -13.52 17.84 25.98
C ASN A 69 -12.60 18.89 25.36
N SER A 70 -11.68 19.45 26.17
CA SER A 70 -10.48 20.09 25.64
C SER A 70 -9.42 19.05 25.29
N CYS A 71 -9.80 18.01 24.54
CA CYS A 71 -8.81 17.14 23.92
C CYS A 71 -8.41 17.82 22.63
N GLY A 72 -7.49 18.78 22.74
CA GLY A 72 -7.06 19.61 21.62
C GLY A 72 -6.67 18.72 20.45
N GLY A 73 -7.57 18.62 19.47
CA GLY A 73 -7.28 17.97 18.20
C GLY A 73 -5.93 18.47 17.70
N MET A 74 -5.11 17.54 17.22
CA MET A 74 -3.73 17.73 16.73
C MET A 74 -3.09 19.09 17.10
N ASN A 75 -2.86 19.34 18.39
CA ASN A 75 -2.17 20.56 18.80
C ASN A 75 -0.71 20.53 18.32
N GLU A 76 -0.04 21.67 18.24
CA GLU A 76 1.37 21.76 17.80
C GLU A 76 2.32 20.83 18.57
N ARG A 77 1.94 20.42 19.79
CA ARG A 77 2.69 19.45 20.60
C ARG A 77 2.52 18.03 20.07
N GLN A 78 1.31 17.62 19.67
CA GLN A 78 1.07 16.31 19.06
C GLN A 78 1.57 16.25 17.61
N LEU A 79 1.51 17.35 16.85
CA LEU A 79 2.22 17.51 15.58
C LEU A 79 3.72 17.26 15.78
N ARG A 80 4.34 17.92 16.76
CA ARG A 80 5.76 17.68 17.12
C ARG A 80 6.06 16.27 17.62
N ILE A 81 5.12 15.59 18.27
CA ILE A 81 5.28 14.19 18.68
C ILE A 81 5.14 13.25 17.49
N ASN A 82 4.26 13.54 16.53
CA ASN A 82 4.11 12.74 15.31
C ASN A 82 5.29 12.96 14.37
N ASP A 83 5.72 14.21 14.16
CA ASP A 83 6.96 14.56 13.43
C ASP A 83 8.18 13.97 14.15
N GLY A 84 8.16 13.99 15.48
CA GLY A 84 9.14 13.33 16.35
C GLY A 84 9.13 11.82 16.22
N PHE A 85 7.97 11.19 16.08
CA PHE A 85 7.81 9.75 15.90
C PHE A 85 8.26 9.33 14.49
N ASP A 86 7.90 10.08 13.45
CA ASP A 86 8.38 9.82 12.08
C ASP A 86 9.92 9.99 11.97
N SER A 87 10.51 10.91 12.76
CA SER A 87 11.97 11.08 12.83
C SER A 87 12.70 10.09 13.75
N ILE A 88 12.04 9.57 14.80
CA ILE A 88 12.61 8.57 15.73
C ILE A 88 12.53 7.16 15.14
N VAL A 89 11.49 6.87 14.38
CA VAL A 89 11.19 5.52 13.92
C VAL A 89 11.63 5.31 12.46
N GLY A 90 11.88 6.38 11.71
CA GLY A 90 12.33 6.33 10.30
C GLY A 90 11.28 5.67 9.39
N GLU A 91 11.61 5.48 8.11
CA GLU A 91 10.76 4.86 7.06
C GLU A 91 10.26 3.43 7.40
N SER A 92 10.60 2.89 8.56
CA SER A 92 10.42 1.49 8.99
C SER A 92 8.98 1.04 9.28
N TRP A 93 7.98 1.92 9.21
CA TRP A 93 6.56 1.55 9.43
C TRP A 93 5.65 1.77 8.23
N ASN A 94 6.18 2.34 7.14
CA ASN A 94 5.47 2.48 5.87
C ASN A 94 5.85 1.38 4.89
N HIS A 95 6.14 0.19 5.41
CA HIS A 95 6.44 -0.95 4.56
C HIS A 95 5.17 -1.50 3.90
N LEU A 96 5.20 -1.61 2.58
CA LEU A 96 4.33 -2.48 1.83
C LEU A 96 4.39 -3.89 2.41
N ARG A 97 3.31 -4.64 2.24
CA ARG A 97 3.35 -6.08 2.52
C ARG A 97 4.52 -6.69 1.74
N ASP A 98 5.21 -7.65 2.35
CA ASP A 98 6.14 -8.50 1.61
C ASP A 98 5.35 -9.30 0.54
N MET A 99 5.63 -9.02 -0.73
CA MET A 99 5.01 -9.62 -1.91
C MET A 99 5.96 -10.59 -2.61
N ARG A 100 7.18 -10.82 -2.09
CA ARG A 100 8.19 -11.63 -2.79
C ARG A 100 7.71 -13.03 -3.11
N GLU A 101 7.00 -13.68 -2.18
CA GLU A 101 6.42 -15.00 -2.42
C GLU A 101 5.28 -14.99 -3.46
N ASP A 102 4.53 -13.90 -3.58
CA ASP A 102 3.49 -13.75 -4.59
C ASP A 102 4.08 -13.45 -5.98
N MET A 103 5.18 -12.69 -6.04
CA MET A 103 5.87 -12.33 -7.28
C MET A 103 6.59 -13.53 -7.92
N LYS A 104 7.15 -14.43 -7.12
CA LYS A 104 7.91 -15.61 -7.60
C LYS A 104 7.17 -16.42 -8.68
N PRO A 105 5.94 -16.93 -8.45
CA PRO A 105 5.25 -17.73 -9.46
C PRO A 105 4.94 -16.93 -10.74
N ASP A 106 4.65 -15.63 -10.62
CA ASP A 106 4.42 -14.77 -11.78
C ASP A 106 5.68 -14.60 -12.63
N ILE A 107 6.83 -14.35 -11.99
CA ILE A 107 8.11 -14.20 -12.68
C ILE A 107 8.53 -15.53 -13.34
N ILE A 108 8.34 -16.67 -12.67
CA ILE A 108 8.62 -17.99 -13.27
C ILE A 108 7.75 -18.18 -14.52
N SER A 109 6.43 -17.98 -14.41
CA SER A 109 5.49 -18.10 -15.53
C SER A 109 5.83 -17.15 -16.69
N LEU A 110 6.25 -15.91 -16.37
CA LEU A 110 6.68 -14.94 -17.37
C LEU A 110 7.95 -15.41 -18.10
N MET A 111 8.95 -15.90 -17.35
CA MET A 111 10.20 -16.40 -17.94
C MET A 111 9.99 -17.66 -18.75
N GLU A 112 9.12 -18.58 -18.34
CA GLU A 112 8.72 -19.76 -19.13
C GLU A 112 8.06 -19.37 -20.47
N LYS A 113 7.37 -18.23 -20.52
CA LYS A 113 6.80 -17.72 -21.77
C LYS A 113 7.83 -17.03 -22.65
N LEU A 114 8.83 -16.37 -22.04
CA LEU A 114 9.91 -15.68 -22.75
C LEU A 114 10.98 -16.66 -23.24
N THR A 115 11.20 -17.74 -22.51
CA THR A 115 12.22 -18.75 -22.79
C THR A 115 11.55 -20.10 -22.97
N ILE A 116 11.74 -20.72 -24.14
CA ILE A 116 11.23 -22.06 -24.44
C ILE A 116 11.79 -23.11 -23.44
N ASP A 117 12.85 -22.78 -22.69
CA ASP A 117 13.42 -23.60 -21.61
C ASP A 117 14.06 -22.73 -20.52
N PHE A 118 13.43 -22.68 -19.34
CA PHE A 118 13.90 -21.95 -18.14
C PHE A 118 15.25 -22.48 -17.60
N LYS A 119 15.76 -23.61 -18.11
CA LYS A 119 17.06 -24.18 -17.73
C LYS A 119 18.26 -23.54 -18.45
N LYS A 120 18.04 -22.58 -19.36
CA LYS A 120 19.11 -21.86 -20.07
C LYS A 120 19.21 -20.42 -19.61
N SER A 121 20.40 -19.83 -19.74
CA SER A 121 20.63 -18.41 -19.54
C SER A 121 19.64 -17.58 -20.36
N ILE A 122 19.00 -16.62 -19.69
CA ILE A 122 18.01 -15.72 -20.29
C ILE A 122 18.78 -14.57 -20.92
N PHE A 123 18.37 -14.15 -22.12
CA PHE A 123 18.99 -12.98 -22.75
C PHE A 123 18.76 -11.74 -21.87
N LEU A 124 19.85 -11.10 -21.44
CA LEU A 124 19.80 -10.02 -20.44
C LEU A 124 18.81 -8.90 -20.79
N PRO A 125 18.71 -8.40 -22.04
CA PRO A 125 17.68 -7.43 -22.41
C PRO A 125 16.24 -7.89 -22.20
N ASP A 126 15.95 -9.19 -22.36
CA ASP A 126 14.61 -9.73 -22.07
C ASP A 126 14.35 -9.77 -20.56
N LEU A 127 15.39 -10.08 -19.78
CA LEU A 127 15.34 -10.06 -18.33
C LEU A 127 15.12 -8.63 -17.80
N GLU A 128 15.89 -7.65 -18.26
CA GLU A 128 15.72 -6.23 -17.93
C GLU A 128 14.33 -5.72 -18.33
N ARG A 129 13.88 -6.06 -19.55
CA ARG A 129 12.56 -5.64 -20.02
C ARG A 129 11.44 -6.24 -19.19
N SER A 130 11.55 -7.52 -18.83
CA SER A 130 10.56 -8.17 -17.97
C SER A 130 10.45 -7.53 -16.60
N PHE A 131 11.60 -7.19 -15.98
CA PHE A 131 11.65 -6.50 -14.70
C PHE A 131 10.92 -5.16 -14.80
N VAL A 132 11.27 -4.34 -15.81
CA VAL A 132 10.69 -3.01 -15.98
C VAL A 132 9.18 -3.10 -16.20
N MET A 133 8.72 -4.03 -17.04
CA MET A 133 7.29 -4.16 -17.35
C MET A 133 6.50 -4.70 -16.16
N TYR A 134 7.04 -5.66 -15.40
CA TYR A 134 6.40 -6.19 -14.20
C TYR A 134 6.30 -5.12 -13.10
N ALA A 135 7.41 -4.45 -12.77
CA ALA A 135 7.42 -3.36 -11.80
C ALA A 135 6.44 -2.24 -12.18
N THR A 136 6.46 -1.82 -13.46
CA THR A 136 5.54 -0.79 -13.97
C THR A 136 4.08 -1.23 -13.82
N ALA A 137 3.76 -2.48 -14.13
CA ALA A 137 2.40 -3.02 -13.97
C ALA A 137 1.95 -2.97 -12.49
N CYS A 138 2.79 -3.44 -11.56
CA CYS A 138 2.50 -3.39 -10.12
C CYS A 138 2.25 -1.95 -9.64
N ILE A 139 3.13 -1.01 -10.03
CA ILE A 139 3.03 0.39 -9.60
C ILE A 139 1.79 1.07 -10.20
N LEU A 140 1.42 0.77 -11.45
CA LEU A 140 0.18 1.28 -12.05
C LEU A 140 -1.06 0.75 -11.34
N GLU A 141 -1.06 -0.50 -10.89
CA GLU A 141 -2.15 -1.06 -10.10
C GLU A 141 -2.26 -0.36 -8.74
N TYR A 142 -1.13 -0.06 -8.07
CA TYR A 142 -1.12 0.77 -6.88
C TYR A 142 -1.66 2.19 -7.14
N LYS A 143 -1.29 2.83 -8.26
CA LYS A 143 -1.84 4.14 -8.66
C LYS A 143 -3.35 4.07 -8.86
N ARG A 144 -3.85 2.99 -9.45
CA ARG A 144 -5.29 2.78 -9.66
C ARG A 144 -6.04 2.64 -8.33
N GLN A 145 -5.46 1.93 -7.36
CA GLN A 145 -6.10 1.66 -6.08
C GLN A 145 -6.02 2.84 -5.10
N TRP A 146 -4.89 3.56 -5.08
CA TRP A 146 -4.58 4.59 -4.06
C TRP A 146 -4.64 6.03 -4.59
N GLY A 147 -4.78 6.20 -5.91
CA GLY A 147 -4.82 7.51 -6.58
C GLY A 147 -3.59 7.78 -7.44
N ALA A 148 -3.70 8.78 -8.32
CA ALA A 148 -2.72 9.03 -9.40
C ALA A 148 -1.28 9.32 -8.91
N THR A 149 -1.12 9.82 -7.68
CA THR A 149 0.17 10.20 -7.10
C THR A 149 0.53 9.20 -6.01
N LEU A 150 1.58 8.40 -6.24
CA LEU A 150 2.17 7.53 -5.24
C LEU A 150 3.37 8.21 -4.58
N PRO A 151 3.57 8.03 -3.26
CA PRO A 151 4.81 8.41 -2.59
C PRO A 151 6.02 7.67 -3.20
N PRO A 152 7.20 8.32 -3.29
CA PRO A 152 8.42 7.69 -3.81
C PRO A 152 8.83 6.40 -3.10
N TYR A 153 8.59 6.29 -1.79
CA TYR A 153 8.93 5.10 -1.00
C TYR A 153 8.18 3.85 -1.49
N VAL A 154 6.91 3.99 -1.93
CA VAL A 154 6.11 2.87 -2.45
C VAL A 154 6.75 2.30 -3.73
N ILE A 155 7.24 3.19 -4.60
CA ILE A 155 7.92 2.79 -5.84
C ILE A 155 9.23 2.07 -5.51
N ASN A 156 10.04 2.62 -4.62
CA ASN A 156 11.30 2.02 -4.19
C ASN A 156 11.08 0.65 -3.56
N GLU A 157 10.08 0.50 -2.71
CA GLU A 157 9.84 -0.76 -2.02
C GLU A 157 9.34 -1.88 -2.95
N VAL A 158 8.52 -1.56 -3.96
CA VAL A 158 8.19 -2.51 -5.04
C VAL A 158 9.45 -2.92 -5.79
N LEU A 159 10.32 -1.96 -6.10
CA LEU A 159 11.57 -2.21 -6.82
C LEU A 159 12.54 -3.07 -5.99
N ASP A 160 12.67 -2.80 -4.69
CA ASP A 160 13.53 -3.55 -3.77
C ASP A 160 13.05 -5.01 -3.65
N GLN A 161 11.76 -5.22 -3.41
CA GLN A 161 11.20 -6.57 -3.33
C GLN A 161 11.34 -7.33 -4.67
N LEU A 162 11.13 -6.66 -5.80
CA LEU A 162 11.32 -7.30 -7.11
C LEU A 162 12.81 -7.58 -7.40
N THR A 163 13.70 -6.68 -7.00
CA THR A 163 15.16 -6.87 -7.10
C THR A 163 15.57 -8.13 -6.34
N ASP A 164 15.07 -8.35 -5.13
CA ASP A 164 15.35 -9.56 -4.35
C ASP A 164 14.91 -10.83 -5.08
N VAL A 165 13.73 -10.82 -5.70
CA VAL A 165 13.20 -11.96 -6.47
C VAL A 165 14.07 -12.25 -7.70
N TYR A 166 14.43 -11.21 -8.46
CA TYR A 166 15.29 -11.36 -9.64
C TYR A 166 16.71 -11.79 -9.28
N GLN A 167 17.28 -11.25 -8.20
CA GLN A 167 18.57 -11.69 -7.67
C GLN A 167 18.51 -13.16 -7.24
N GLN A 168 17.43 -13.59 -6.58
CA GLN A 168 17.29 -14.98 -6.17
C GLN A 168 17.35 -15.96 -7.35
N PHE A 169 16.76 -15.62 -8.50
CA PHE A 169 16.72 -16.50 -9.67
C PHE A 169 17.88 -16.28 -10.65
N PHE A 170 18.40 -15.06 -10.76
CA PHE A 170 19.26 -14.64 -11.86
C PHE A 170 20.52 -13.88 -11.41
N HIS A 171 20.99 -14.05 -10.17
CA HIS A 171 22.16 -13.34 -9.61
C HIS A 171 23.38 -13.26 -10.56
N ASP A 172 23.70 -14.35 -11.28
CA ASP A 172 24.84 -14.40 -12.20
C ASP A 172 24.68 -13.53 -13.46
N GLN A 173 23.43 -13.21 -13.85
CA GLN A 173 23.10 -12.53 -15.09
C GLN A 173 22.59 -11.10 -14.84
N PHE A 174 21.88 -10.89 -13.74
CA PHE A 174 21.24 -9.63 -13.41
C PHE A 174 22.12 -8.85 -12.44
N THR A 175 23.07 -8.08 -12.95
CA THR A 175 24.03 -7.34 -12.13
C THR A 175 23.41 -6.09 -11.49
N GLU A 176 24.11 -5.48 -10.52
CA GLU A 176 23.72 -4.18 -9.95
C GLU A 176 23.55 -3.08 -11.02
N GLU A 177 24.40 -3.08 -12.05
CA GLU A 177 24.29 -2.14 -13.17
C GLU A 177 22.98 -2.34 -13.95
N SER A 178 22.57 -3.59 -14.19
CA SER A 178 21.28 -3.91 -14.80
C SER A 178 20.11 -3.47 -13.92
N ILE A 179 20.21 -3.65 -12.61
CA ILE A 179 19.19 -3.20 -11.65
C ILE A 179 19.02 -1.68 -11.74
N GLU A 180 20.10 -0.92 -11.69
CA GLU A 180 20.05 0.55 -11.76
C GLU A 180 19.45 1.08 -13.08
N ARG A 181 19.82 0.44 -14.21
CA ARG A 181 19.18 0.73 -15.51
C ARG A 181 17.67 0.46 -15.45
N CYS A 182 17.28 -0.67 -14.87
CA CYS A 182 15.88 -1.02 -14.73
C CYS A 182 15.10 -0.04 -13.84
N ARG A 183 15.66 0.36 -12.70
CA ARG A 183 15.04 1.35 -11.80
C ARG A 183 14.80 2.67 -12.52
N THR A 184 15.82 3.18 -13.21
CA THR A 184 15.71 4.42 -14.00
C THR A 184 14.60 4.32 -15.05
N ASN A 185 14.52 3.19 -15.76
CA ASN A 185 13.48 2.95 -16.75
C ASN A 185 12.09 2.90 -16.11
N VAL A 186 11.92 2.21 -14.98
CA VAL A 186 10.63 2.15 -14.27
C VAL A 186 10.16 3.55 -13.87
N TYR A 187 11.03 4.39 -13.32
CA TYR A 187 10.69 5.78 -13.01
C TYR A 187 10.27 6.58 -14.25
N SER A 188 10.88 6.34 -15.41
CA SER A 188 10.44 6.96 -16.66
C SER A 188 9.06 6.48 -17.10
N TYR A 189 8.81 5.16 -17.06
CA TYR A 189 7.53 4.57 -17.46
C TYR A 189 6.39 4.96 -16.51
N VAL A 190 6.59 4.90 -15.20
CA VAL A 190 5.52 5.19 -14.21
C VAL A 190 4.99 6.62 -14.34
N ASN A 191 5.81 7.56 -14.84
CA ASN A 191 5.42 8.95 -15.09
C ASN A 191 4.88 9.19 -16.52
N ASN A 192 4.88 8.18 -17.38
CA ASN A 192 4.37 8.25 -18.74
C ASN A 192 2.85 8.00 -18.76
N SER A 193 2.09 8.88 -19.40
CA SER A 193 0.63 8.74 -19.55
C SER A 193 0.20 7.51 -20.37
N HIS A 194 1.11 6.93 -21.16
CA HIS A 194 0.88 5.77 -22.02
C HIS A 194 1.41 4.46 -21.42
N ALA A 195 1.91 4.49 -20.17
CA ALA A 195 2.55 3.35 -19.54
C ALA A 195 1.67 2.09 -19.52
N ALA A 196 0.37 2.24 -19.26
CA ALA A 196 -0.58 1.14 -19.25
C ALA A 196 -0.64 0.42 -20.61
N ASN A 197 -0.70 1.17 -21.72
CA ASN A 197 -0.75 0.60 -23.07
C ASN A 197 0.55 -0.12 -23.41
N ILE A 198 1.69 0.41 -22.99
CA ILE A 198 3.01 -0.21 -23.23
C ILE A 198 3.11 -1.54 -22.49
N VAL A 199 2.68 -1.58 -21.23
CA VAL A 199 2.63 -2.81 -20.43
C VAL A 199 1.69 -3.85 -21.06
N GLU A 200 0.50 -3.43 -21.47
CA GLU A 200 -0.48 -4.32 -22.13
C GLU A 200 0.06 -4.88 -23.45
N GLU A 201 0.70 -4.04 -24.26
CA GLU A 201 1.30 -4.46 -25.52
C GLU A 201 2.43 -5.48 -25.29
N TYR A 202 3.26 -5.26 -24.26
CA TYR A 202 4.31 -6.20 -23.88
C TYR A 202 3.73 -7.58 -23.55
N TYR A 203 2.79 -7.67 -22.61
CA TYR A 203 2.21 -8.96 -22.22
C TYR A 203 1.43 -9.62 -23.37
N SER A 204 0.79 -8.83 -24.23
CA SER A 204 0.13 -9.33 -25.45
C SER A 204 1.13 -9.99 -26.41
N ARG A 205 2.32 -9.40 -26.59
CA ARG A 205 3.38 -9.98 -27.43
C ARG A 205 3.96 -11.25 -26.81
N VAL A 206 4.23 -11.25 -25.51
CA VAL A 206 4.75 -12.43 -24.79
C VAL A 206 3.78 -13.61 -24.91
N ASN A 207 2.48 -13.37 -24.67
CA ASN A 207 1.47 -14.43 -24.77
C ASN A 207 1.30 -14.95 -26.21
N LYS A 208 1.35 -14.07 -27.22
CA LYS A 208 1.29 -14.49 -28.64
C LYS A 208 2.45 -15.39 -29.02
N ASN A 209 3.67 -15.02 -28.63
CA ASN A 209 4.87 -15.81 -28.92
C ASN A 209 4.82 -17.19 -28.26
N TYR A 210 4.33 -17.27 -27.02
CA TYR A 210 4.14 -18.53 -26.33
C TYR A 210 3.13 -19.45 -27.05
N CYS A 211 1.96 -18.94 -27.42
CA CYS A 211 0.94 -19.71 -28.14
C CYS A 211 1.39 -20.14 -29.56
N SER A 212 2.37 -19.46 -30.14
CA SER A 212 2.90 -19.80 -31.47
C SER A 212 3.99 -20.88 -31.43
N ASN A 213 4.59 -21.09 -30.25
CA ASN A 213 5.68 -22.04 -30.01
C ASN A 213 5.25 -23.27 -29.19
N SER A 214 3.98 -23.33 -28.78
CA SER A 214 3.33 -24.47 -28.08
C SER A 214 2.59 -25.35 -29.07
#